data_AF-A0A2A6PHN5-F1
#
_entry.id   AF-A0A2A6PHN5-F1
#
_cell.length_a   1.000
_cell.length_b   1.000
_cell.length_c   1.000
_cell.angle_alpha   90.00
_cell.angle_beta   90.00
_cell.angle_gamma   90.00
#
_symmetry.space_group_name_H-M   'P 1'
#
loop_
_entity.id
_entity.type
_entity.pdbx_description
1 polymer ?
#
loop_
_entity_poly.entity_id
_entity_poly.type
_entity_poly.pdbx_seq_one_letter_code
_entity_poly.pdbx_strand_id
1 'polypeptide(L)'
;MLSRSSPAVALAVLAVVLPVAGTPARAMVCMETSMTLDEVVDTINKQKGCDSAMKVFQDCQLTASGDVQLGAAVEKKCEADFLPGLNTAQQQAYKREMRVCDQKYRNKSGTMYLSFAAFCRAEVAQRYSQRALKAAGQRAR
;
A
#
# COMPACT_ATOMS: atom_id res chain seq x y z
N MET A 1 27.58 56.89 29.19
CA MET A 1 28.56 55.78 29.23
C MET A 1 28.08 54.75 30.24
N LEU A 2 28.16 53.48 29.84
CA LEU A 2 27.65 52.27 30.50
C LEU A 2 28.05 52.12 31.98
N SER A 3 27.15 51.58 32.80
CA SER A 3 27.50 50.52 33.76
C SER A 3 26.23 49.78 34.23
N ARG A 4 25.76 48.82 33.42
CA ARG A 4 25.65 47.38 33.77
C ARG A 4 24.86 47.07 35.05
N SER A 5 23.54 47.11 34.91
CA SER A 5 22.59 46.40 35.78
C SER A 5 22.55 44.93 35.38
N SER A 6 22.83 44.03 36.32
CA SER A 6 22.68 42.59 36.19
C SER A 6 21.21 42.21 35.96
N PRO A 7 20.91 41.28 35.03
CA PRO A 7 19.74 40.44 35.16
C PRO A 7 20.17 39.01 35.49
N ALA A 8 19.52 38.48 36.51
CA ALA A 8 19.57 37.09 36.91
C ALA A 8 19.33 36.18 35.69
N VAL A 9 20.23 35.21 35.49
CA VAL A 9 20.06 34.13 34.53
C VAL A 9 18.94 33.24 35.05
N ALA A 10 17.71 33.54 34.66
CA ALA A 10 16.58 32.62 34.80
C ALA A 10 16.75 31.54 33.72
N LEU A 11 17.26 30.38 34.12
CA LEU A 11 17.27 29.16 33.33
C LEU A 11 15.81 28.72 33.10
N ALA A 12 15.21 29.19 32.01
CA ALA A 12 13.97 28.64 31.49
C ALA A 12 14.28 27.30 30.81
N VAL A 13 14.07 26.20 31.53
CA VAL A 13 14.10 24.85 30.95
C VAL A 13 12.85 24.69 30.09
N LEU A 14 12.98 24.99 28.79
CA LEU A 14 11.98 24.59 27.81
C LEU A 14 12.05 23.05 27.66
N ALA A 15 11.13 22.35 28.32
CA ALA A 15 10.88 20.94 28.01
C ALA A 15 10.26 20.86 26.61
N VAL A 16 11.11 20.66 25.60
CA VAL A 16 10.66 20.31 24.24
C VAL A 16 10.10 18.89 24.33
N VAL A 17 8.79 18.78 24.49
CA VAL A 17 8.09 17.51 24.35
C VAL A 17 8.09 17.20 22.85
N LEU A 18 9.09 16.44 22.38
CA LEU A 18 9.04 15.89 21.03
C LEU A 18 7.83 14.95 20.97
N PRO A 19 6.83 15.20 20.11
CA PRO A 19 5.85 14.17 19.83
C PRO A 19 6.61 13.05 19.13
N VAL A 20 6.67 11.88 19.78
CA VAL A 20 7.02 10.64 19.10
C VAL A 20 5.96 10.45 18.03
N ALA A 21 6.26 10.87 16.81
CA ALA A 21 5.50 10.51 15.64
C ALA A 21 5.64 8.99 15.50
N GLY A 22 4.68 8.25 16.06
CA GLY A 22 4.62 6.80 15.90
C GLY A 22 4.70 6.49 14.41
N THR A 23 5.70 5.71 14.03
CA THR A 23 5.75 5.04 12.73
C THR A 23 4.39 4.38 12.49
N PRO A 24 3.85 4.43 11.26
CA PRO A 24 2.51 3.88 11.00
C PRO A 24 2.50 2.42 11.43
N ALA A 25 1.59 2.08 12.34
CA ALA A 25 1.52 0.81 13.07
C ALA A 25 1.35 -0.45 12.21
N ARG A 26 1.45 -0.36 10.87
CA ARG A 26 1.18 -1.43 9.92
C ARG A 26 2.43 -2.13 9.39
N ALA A 27 3.55 -1.43 9.19
CA ALA A 27 4.84 -2.10 8.95
C ALA A 27 5.24 -2.96 10.16
N MET A 28 4.84 -2.54 11.37
CA MET A 28 5.00 -3.35 12.59
C MET A 28 4.17 -4.64 12.56
N VAL A 29 3.02 -4.71 11.87
CA VAL A 29 2.17 -5.91 11.87
C VAL A 29 2.88 -7.10 11.22
N CYS A 30 3.63 -6.90 10.14
CA CYS A 30 4.25 -8.04 9.46
C CYS A 30 5.62 -8.39 10.02
N MET A 31 6.39 -7.40 10.47
CA MET A 31 7.74 -7.62 11.01
C MET A 31 7.75 -7.94 12.51
N GLU A 32 6.89 -7.34 13.34
CA GLU A 32 6.91 -7.59 14.79
C GLU A 32 6.15 -8.85 15.18
N THR A 33 5.11 -9.23 14.42
CA THR A 33 4.32 -10.43 14.73
C THR A 33 4.88 -11.72 14.11
N SER A 34 6.05 -11.67 13.44
CA SER A 34 6.65 -12.83 12.74
C SER A 34 5.63 -13.59 11.87
N MET A 35 4.81 -12.85 11.12
CA MET A 35 3.71 -13.46 10.36
C MET A 35 4.28 -14.32 9.23
N THR A 36 3.65 -15.48 9.04
CA THR A 36 3.84 -16.31 7.86
C THR A 36 3.22 -15.65 6.62
N LEU A 37 3.64 -16.09 5.44
CA LEU A 37 3.10 -15.59 4.18
C LEU A 37 1.57 -15.74 4.12
N ASP A 38 1.04 -16.88 4.58
CA ASP A 38 -0.40 -17.16 4.58
C ASP A 38 -1.17 -16.23 5.54
N GLU A 39 -0.61 -15.94 6.71
CA GLU A 39 -1.22 -14.99 7.66
C GLU A 39 -1.26 -13.56 7.09
N VAL A 40 -0.26 -13.18 6.29
CA VAL A 40 -0.26 -11.88 5.59
C VAL A 40 -1.34 -11.88 4.50
N VAL A 41 -1.45 -12.95 3.71
CA VAL A 41 -2.52 -13.13 2.71
C VAL A 41 -3.90 -13.03 3.38
N ASP A 42 -4.10 -13.68 4.52
CA ASP A 42 -5.33 -13.60 5.29
C ASP A 42 -5.62 -12.18 5.78
N THR A 43 -4.58 -11.46 6.21
CA THR A 43 -4.70 -10.08 6.66
C THR A 43 -5.11 -9.14 5.52
N ILE A 44 -4.57 -9.35 4.31
CA ILE A 44 -4.99 -8.67 3.08
C ILE A 44 -6.47 -9.00 2.78
N ASN A 45 -6.84 -10.29 2.82
CA ASN A 45 -8.20 -10.75 2.55
C ASN A 45 -9.22 -10.22 3.57
N LYS A 46 -8.82 -9.96 4.82
CA LYS A 46 -9.69 -9.38 5.86
C LYS A 46 -9.90 -7.87 5.75
N GLN A 47 -9.13 -7.16 4.90
CA GLN A 47 -9.30 -5.72 4.73
C GLN A 47 -10.67 -5.37 4.16
N LYS A 48 -11.21 -4.22 4.57
CA LYS A 48 -12.56 -3.79 4.15
C LYS A 48 -12.62 -3.32 2.69
N GLY A 49 -11.51 -2.92 2.11
CA GLY A 49 -11.46 -2.47 0.72
C GLY A 49 -10.07 -2.55 0.09
N CYS A 50 -10.03 -2.26 -1.20
CA CYS A 50 -8.83 -2.32 -2.03
C CYS A 50 -7.66 -1.50 -1.48
N ASP A 51 -7.86 -0.21 -1.17
CA ASP A 51 -6.76 0.65 -0.70
C ASP A 51 -6.17 0.17 0.64
N SER A 52 -7.01 -0.32 1.54
CA SER A 52 -6.54 -0.92 2.79
C SER A 52 -5.76 -2.23 2.56
N ALA A 53 -6.16 -3.05 1.60
CA ALA A 53 -5.44 -4.26 1.20
C ALA A 53 -4.08 -3.93 0.56
N MET A 54 -4.05 -2.94 -0.34
CA MET A 54 -2.80 -2.49 -0.96
C MET A 54 -1.81 -1.96 0.09
N LYS A 55 -2.31 -1.23 1.10
CA LYS A 55 -1.46 -0.75 2.20
C LYS A 55 -0.83 -1.89 2.98
N VAL A 56 -1.57 -2.95 3.31
CA VAL A 56 -1.00 -4.14 3.94
C VAL A 56 0.08 -4.77 3.05
N PHE A 57 -0.16 -4.91 1.75
CA PHE A 57 0.84 -5.46 0.84
C PHE A 57 2.13 -4.62 0.81
N GLN A 58 2.03 -3.29 0.74
CA GLN A 58 3.18 -2.38 0.81
C GLN A 58 3.94 -2.50 2.14
N ASP A 59 3.21 -2.57 3.24
CA ASP A 59 3.79 -2.65 4.59
C ASP A 59 4.45 -4.02 4.86
N CYS A 60 4.07 -5.06 4.11
CA CYS A 60 4.47 -6.46 4.35
C CYS A 60 5.28 -7.08 3.20
N GLN A 61 5.77 -6.24 2.27
CA GLN A 61 6.45 -6.71 1.07
C GLN A 61 7.75 -7.45 1.39
N LEU A 62 8.03 -8.50 0.62
CA LEU A 62 9.20 -9.36 0.77
C LEU A 62 10.33 -8.98 -0.19
N THR A 63 10.02 -8.19 -1.23
CA THR A 63 10.92 -7.92 -2.37
C THR A 63 11.39 -9.22 -3.04
N ALA A 64 10.49 -10.21 -3.08
CA ALA A 64 10.79 -11.58 -3.50
C ALA A 64 9.55 -12.27 -4.09
N SER A 65 9.67 -13.56 -4.41
CA SER A 65 8.61 -14.34 -5.05
C SER A 65 7.34 -14.47 -4.19
N GLY A 66 7.43 -14.33 -2.86
CA GLY A 66 6.24 -14.34 -2.00
C GLY A 66 5.27 -13.20 -2.29
N ASP A 67 5.76 -12.08 -2.81
CA ASP A 67 4.91 -10.94 -3.21
C ASP A 67 3.95 -11.28 -4.35
N VAL A 68 4.18 -12.36 -5.10
CA VAL A 68 3.24 -12.87 -6.10
C VAL A 68 1.91 -13.28 -5.44
N GLN A 69 1.98 -13.93 -4.27
CA GLN A 69 0.77 -14.36 -3.55
C GLN A 69 0.09 -13.17 -2.86
N LEU A 70 0.87 -12.27 -2.27
CA LEU A 70 0.35 -11.04 -1.66
C LEU A 70 -0.34 -10.14 -2.69
N GLY A 71 0.31 -9.91 -3.83
CA GLY A 71 -0.23 -9.14 -4.95
C GLY A 71 -1.52 -9.74 -5.50
N ALA A 72 -1.59 -11.06 -5.69
CA ALA A 72 -2.81 -11.74 -6.14
C ALA A 72 -3.98 -11.57 -5.15
N ALA A 73 -3.71 -11.57 -3.84
CA ALA A 73 -4.73 -11.30 -2.82
C ALA A 73 -5.26 -9.84 -2.91
N VAL A 74 -4.38 -8.88 -3.15
CA VAL A 74 -4.77 -7.49 -3.41
C VAL A 74 -5.57 -7.36 -4.71
N GLU A 75 -5.10 -7.96 -5.81
CA GLU A 75 -5.81 -8.01 -7.10
C GLU A 75 -7.26 -8.46 -6.89
N LYS A 76 -7.46 -9.62 -6.25
CA LYS A 76 -8.80 -10.16 -5.95
C LYS A 76 -9.67 -9.21 -5.13
N LYS A 77 -9.08 -8.57 -4.11
CA LYS A 77 -9.81 -7.59 -3.26
C LYS A 77 -10.28 -6.39 -4.09
N CYS A 78 -9.40 -5.85 -4.92
CA CYS A 78 -9.67 -4.68 -5.75
C CYS A 78 -10.65 -4.99 -6.89
N GLU A 79 -10.50 -6.16 -7.51
CA GLU A 79 -11.36 -6.64 -8.60
C GLU A 79 -12.84 -6.75 -8.20
N ALA A 80 -13.13 -7.04 -6.92
CA ALA A 80 -14.50 -7.09 -6.40
C ALA A 80 -15.26 -5.76 -6.57
N ASP A 81 -14.56 -4.62 -6.60
CA ASP A 81 -15.17 -3.29 -6.72
C ASP A 81 -15.62 -2.97 -8.15
N PHE A 82 -15.04 -3.61 -9.17
CA PHE A 82 -15.22 -3.16 -10.56
C PHE A 82 -15.51 -4.28 -11.56
N LEU A 83 -14.99 -5.50 -11.40
CA LEU A 83 -15.19 -6.58 -12.37
C LEU A 83 -16.67 -6.88 -12.67
N PRO A 84 -17.58 -6.91 -11.67
CA PRO A 84 -19.00 -7.19 -11.94
C PRO A 84 -19.66 -6.14 -12.86
N GLY A 85 -19.13 -4.91 -12.88
CA GLY A 85 -19.67 -3.81 -13.68
C GLY A 85 -19.02 -3.63 -15.05
N LEU A 86 -17.99 -4.41 -15.40
CA LEU A 86 -17.28 -4.26 -16.66
C LEU A 86 -17.95 -5.03 -17.80
N ASN A 87 -18.08 -4.38 -18.97
CA ASN A 87 -18.36 -5.07 -20.23
C ASN A 87 -17.11 -5.75 -20.80
N THR A 88 -17.28 -6.54 -21.87
CA THR A 88 -16.18 -7.31 -22.49
C THR A 88 -14.99 -6.44 -22.94
N ALA A 89 -15.26 -5.26 -23.52
CA ALA A 89 -14.20 -4.37 -23.97
C ALA A 89 -13.38 -3.82 -22.79
N GLN A 90 -14.05 -3.46 -21.70
CA GLN A 90 -13.40 -2.98 -20.47
C GLN A 90 -12.62 -4.08 -19.76
N GLN A 91 -13.16 -5.30 -19.67
CA GLN A 91 -12.43 -6.46 -19.14
C GLN A 91 -11.16 -6.73 -19.96
N GLN A 92 -11.26 -6.63 -21.29
CA GLN A 92 -10.12 -6.82 -22.16
C GLN A 92 -9.08 -5.69 -22.00
N ALA A 93 -9.51 -4.45 -21.80
CA ALA A 93 -8.61 -3.35 -21.50
C ALA A 93 -7.84 -3.59 -20.19
N TYR A 94 -8.53 -3.99 -19.13
CA TYR A 94 -7.91 -4.37 -17.85
C TYR A 94 -6.88 -5.49 -18.03
N LYS A 95 -7.25 -6.60 -18.69
CA LYS A 95 -6.33 -7.71 -18.98
C LYS A 95 -5.10 -7.28 -19.79
N ARG A 96 -5.24 -6.33 -20.71
CA ARG A 96 -4.10 -5.78 -21.47
C ARG A 96 -3.16 -5.02 -20.55
N GLU A 97 -3.67 -4.17 -19.66
CA GLU A 97 -2.83 -3.45 -18.67
C GLU A 97 -2.09 -4.43 -17.75
N MET A 98 -2.77 -5.48 -17.26
CA MET A 98 -2.11 -6.54 -16.46
C MET A 98 -0.97 -7.20 -17.24
N ARG A 99 -1.19 -7.50 -18.53
CA ARG A 99 -0.16 -8.10 -19.37
C ARG A 99 1.05 -7.19 -19.61
N VAL A 100 0.87 -5.86 -19.58
CA VAL A 100 2.00 -4.92 -19.66
C VAL A 100 2.92 -5.08 -18.46
N CYS A 101 2.38 -5.29 -17.26
CA CYS A 101 3.18 -5.57 -16.06
C CYS A 101 4.02 -6.84 -16.21
N ASP A 102 3.41 -7.93 -16.68
CA ASP A 102 4.12 -9.21 -16.89
C ASP A 102 5.21 -9.06 -17.96
N GLN A 103 4.91 -8.38 -19.06
CA GLN A 103 5.85 -8.21 -20.17
C GLN A 103 7.08 -7.37 -19.80
N LYS A 104 6.92 -6.38 -18.91
CA LYS A 104 8.01 -5.50 -18.47
C LYS A 104 9.15 -6.29 -17.82
N TYR A 105 8.84 -7.38 -17.14
CA TYR A 105 9.80 -8.14 -16.33
C TYR A 105 10.08 -9.56 -16.85
N ARG A 106 9.39 -10.03 -17.92
CA ARG A 106 9.44 -11.42 -18.41
C ARG A 106 10.83 -11.98 -18.72
N ASN A 107 11.79 -11.14 -19.10
CA ASN A 107 13.15 -11.55 -19.48
C ASN A 107 14.20 -11.17 -18.42
N LYS A 108 13.74 -10.84 -17.20
CA LYS A 108 14.62 -10.53 -16.08
C LYS A 108 14.74 -11.74 -15.17
N SER A 109 15.94 -11.99 -14.67
CA SER A 109 16.22 -13.09 -13.75
C SER A 109 16.22 -12.62 -12.30
N GLY A 110 15.76 -13.47 -11.39
CA GLY A 110 15.72 -13.17 -9.96
C GLY A 110 14.31 -12.84 -9.45
N THR A 111 14.07 -13.18 -8.19
CA THR A 111 12.75 -13.09 -7.53
C THR A 111 12.28 -11.66 -7.30
N MET A 112 13.21 -10.70 -7.23
CA MET A 112 12.90 -9.28 -7.15
C MET A 112 12.00 -8.82 -8.30
N TYR A 113 12.23 -9.30 -9.52
CA TYR A 113 11.42 -8.90 -10.69
C TYR A 113 10.03 -9.55 -10.70
N LEU A 114 9.86 -10.68 -10.00
CA LEU A 114 8.53 -11.26 -9.76
C LEU A 114 7.73 -10.37 -8.80
N SER A 115 8.38 -9.88 -7.73
CA SER A 115 7.79 -8.89 -6.83
C SER A 115 7.37 -7.63 -7.59
N PHE A 116 8.24 -7.10 -8.44
CA PHE A 116 7.91 -5.90 -9.23
C PHE A 116 6.73 -6.10 -10.19
N ALA A 117 6.59 -7.30 -10.78
CA ALA A 117 5.43 -7.63 -11.58
C ALA A 117 4.14 -7.67 -10.73
N ALA A 118 4.20 -8.31 -9.55
CA ALA A 118 3.08 -8.39 -8.62
C ALA A 118 2.61 -7.02 -8.14
N PHE A 119 3.54 -6.13 -7.78
CA PHE A 119 3.23 -4.74 -7.42
C PHE A 119 2.56 -3.98 -8.55
N CYS A 120 3.12 -4.05 -9.76
CA CYS A 120 2.55 -3.37 -10.93
C CYS A 120 1.10 -3.82 -11.16
N ARG A 121 0.82 -5.11 -11.06
CA ARG A 121 -0.52 -5.67 -11.23
C ARG A 121 -1.49 -5.22 -10.14
N ALA A 122 -1.07 -5.28 -8.88
CA ALA A 122 -1.86 -4.78 -7.74
C ALA A 122 -2.20 -3.29 -7.88
N GLU A 123 -1.25 -2.46 -8.34
CA GLU A 123 -1.48 -1.04 -8.61
C GLU A 123 -2.46 -0.80 -9.78
N VAL A 124 -2.40 -1.62 -10.84
CA VAL A 124 -3.40 -1.56 -11.93
C VAL A 124 -4.80 -1.85 -11.35
N ALA A 125 -4.95 -2.95 -10.61
CA ALA A 125 -6.22 -3.30 -9.97
C ALA A 125 -6.71 -2.19 -9.02
N GLN A 126 -5.81 -1.59 -8.25
CA GLN A 126 -6.12 -0.48 -7.35
C GLN A 126 -6.68 0.74 -8.08
N ARG A 127 -6.05 1.17 -9.18
CA ARG A 127 -6.55 2.29 -9.97
C ARG A 127 -7.93 2.02 -10.55
N TYR A 128 -8.20 0.77 -10.97
CA TYR A 128 -9.53 0.39 -11.47
C TYR A 128 -10.59 0.42 -10.38
N SER A 129 -10.29 -0.11 -9.19
CA SER A 129 -11.16 -0.02 -8.01
C SER A 129 -11.47 1.44 -7.66
N GLN A 130 -10.45 2.29 -7.52
CA GLN A 130 -10.63 3.72 -7.20
C GLN A 130 -11.52 4.45 -8.22
N ARG A 131 -11.34 4.18 -9.52
CA ARG A 131 -12.18 4.75 -10.57
C ARG A 131 -13.63 4.29 -10.46
N ALA A 132 -13.85 2.99 -10.21
CA ALA A 132 -15.19 2.43 -10.07
C ALA A 132 -15.91 2.98 -8.83
N LEU A 133 -15.25 3.00 -7.67
CA LEU A 133 -15.81 3.53 -6.43
C LEU A 133 -16.11 5.03 -6.54
N LYS A 134 -15.22 5.80 -7.18
CA LYS A 134 -15.48 7.22 -7.46
C LYS A 134 -16.72 7.41 -8.34
N ALA A 135 -16.85 6.63 -9.41
CA ALA A 135 -18.02 6.69 -10.29
C ALA A 135 -19.32 6.28 -9.57
N ALA A 136 -19.26 5.27 -8.69
CA ALA A 136 -20.40 4.85 -7.88
C ALA A 136 -20.82 5.93 -6.87
N GLY A 137 -19.86 6.54 -6.17
CA GLY A 137 -20.13 7.63 -5.23
C GLY A 137 -20.67 8.91 -5.90
N GLN A 138 -20.34 9.14 -7.17
CA GLN A 138 -20.93 10.22 -7.98
C GLN A 138 -22.38 9.94 -8.37
N ARG A 139 -22.76 8.67 -8.60
CA ARG A 139 -24.14 8.27 -8.93
C ARG A 139 -25.08 8.23 -7.73
N ALA A 140 -24.53 8.10 -6.53
CA ALA A 140 -25.28 8.07 -5.28
C ALA A 140 -25.55 9.46 -4.67
N ARG A 141 -25.00 10.53 -5.27
CA ARG A 141 -25.23 11.93 -4.91
C ARG A 141 -26.22 12.55 -5.87
#